data_AF-A0A3D4R2T8-F1
#
_entry.id   AF-A0A3D4R2T8-F1
#
_cell.length_a   1.000
_cell.length_b   1.000
_cell.length_c   1.000
_cell.angle_alpha   90.00
_cell.angle_beta   90.00
_cell.angle_gamma   90.00
#
_symmetry.space_group_name_H-M   'P 1'
#
loop_
_entity.id
_entity.type
_entity.pdbx_description
1 polymer ?
#
loop_
_entity_poly.entity_id
_entity_poly.type
_entity_poly.pdbx_seq_one_letter_code
_entity_poly.pdbx_strand_id
1 'polypeptide(L)'
;MFVRVAVDLFLSNFGLLLGVVTTVGLKVFQWDALSKAFFYEMFLKVWLPNVPIVTLFCLVAYSFAGLYRGTRNEPYVGRLILVGKSVGFAFLLFISWVYIRDVFVPKSTMIAGWFYIFIFVLASRLLSTAFFRQYQVTSLENYGSSDG
;
A
#
# COMPACT_ATOMS: atom_id res chain seq x y z
N MET A 1 7.20 -3.25 15.93
CA MET A 1 7.83 -2.89 14.64
C MET A 1 7.48 -3.89 13.55
N PHE A 2 7.72 -5.19 13.74
CA PHE A 2 7.39 -6.25 12.78
C PHE A 2 5.93 -6.25 12.30
N VAL A 3 4.96 -6.12 13.20
CA VAL A 3 3.53 -6.04 12.84
C VAL A 3 3.25 -4.87 11.87
N ARG A 4 3.88 -3.71 12.08
CA ARG A 4 3.71 -2.54 11.22
C ARG A 4 4.28 -2.80 9.82
N VAL A 5 5.47 -3.41 9.74
CA VAL A 5 6.09 -3.80 8.47
C VAL A 5 5.18 -4.80 7.73
N ALA A 6 4.72 -5.85 8.42
CA ALA A 6 3.84 -6.86 7.85
C ALA A 6 2.52 -6.26 7.31
N VAL A 7 1.89 -5.35 8.06
CA VAL A 7 0.68 -4.65 7.63
C VAL A 7 0.95 -3.81 6.38
N ASP A 8 2.04 -3.04 6.33
CA ASP A 8 2.35 -2.20 5.17
C ASP A 8 2.63 -3.04 3.91
N LEU A 9 3.33 -4.17 4.05
CA LEU A 9 3.58 -5.10 2.95
C LEU A 9 2.30 -5.80 2.50
N PHE A 10 1.44 -6.21 3.44
CA PHE A 10 0.13 -6.77 3.12
C PHE A 10 -0.73 -5.78 2.33
N LEU A 11 -0.83 -4.53 2.82
CA LEU A 11 -1.57 -3.46 2.17
C LEU A 11 -0.99 -3.11 0.79
N SER A 12 0.33 -3.20 0.62
CA SER A 12 0.97 -2.99 -0.68
C SER A 12 0.56 -4.06 -1.69
N ASN A 13 0.59 -5.34 -1.29
CA ASN A 13 0.16 -6.44 -2.15
C ASN A 13 -1.34 -6.43 -2.42
N PHE A 14 -2.14 -6.00 -1.44
CA PHE A 14 -3.58 -5.81 -1.59
C PHE A 14 -3.91 -4.64 -2.53
N GLY A 15 -3.15 -3.54 -2.47
CA GLY A 15 -3.29 -2.43 -3.41
C GLY A 15 -3.00 -2.85 -4.85
N LEU A 16 -1.96 -3.66 -5.07
CA LEU A 16 -1.67 -4.24 -6.37
C LEU A 16 -2.81 -5.16 -6.87
N LEU A 17 -3.35 -6.00 -5.98
CA LEU A 17 -4.49 -6.86 -6.28
C LEU A 17 -5.70 -6.04 -6.74
N LEU A 18 -6.04 -4.95 -6.02
CA LEU A 18 -7.12 -4.06 -6.44
C LEU A 18 -6.82 -3.36 -7.76
N GLY A 19 -5.56 -3.01 -8.04
CA GLY A 19 -5.16 -2.51 -9.36
C GLY A 19 -5.48 -3.50 -10.48
N VAL A 20 -5.25 -4.80 -10.26
CA VAL A 20 -5.61 -5.87 -11.19
C VAL A 20 -7.12 -5.99 -11.33
N VAL A 21 -7.87 -6.02 -10.23
CA VAL A 21 -9.34 -6.09 -10.23
C VAL A 21 -9.94 -4.89 -10.97
N THR A 22 -9.45 -3.67 -10.74
CA THR A 22 -9.90 -2.48 -11.45
C THR A 22 -9.59 -2.56 -12.95
N THR A 23 -8.43 -3.09 -13.33
CA THR A 23 -8.09 -3.27 -14.74
C THR A 23 -9.02 -4.28 -15.42
N VAL A 24 -9.32 -5.39 -14.73
CA VAL A 24 -10.31 -6.38 -15.18
C VAL A 24 -11.69 -5.73 -15.28
N GLY A 25 -12.12 -4.98 -14.27
CA GLY A 25 -13.41 -4.28 -14.25
C GLY A 25 -13.55 -3.29 -15.41
N LEU A 26 -12.54 -2.44 -15.66
CA LEU A 26 -12.54 -1.53 -16.80
C LEU A 26 -12.66 -2.29 -18.13
N LYS A 27 -12.02 -3.45 -18.25
CA LYS A 27 -12.13 -4.32 -19.43
C LYS A 27 -13.51 -4.96 -19.57
N VAL A 28 -14.18 -5.32 -18.47
CA VAL A 28 -15.57 -5.81 -18.48
C VAL A 28 -16.51 -4.74 -19.02
N PHE A 29 -16.35 -3.48 -18.61
CA PHE A 29 -17.19 -2.38 -19.12
C PHE A 29 -16.93 -2.04 -20.59
N GLN A 30 -15.74 -2.35 -21.10
CA GLN A 30 -15.39 -2.09 -22.51
C GLN A 30 -15.74 -3.24 -23.45
N TRP A 31 -15.78 -4.49 -22.96
CA TRP A 31 -16.09 -5.68 -23.76
C TRP A 31 -17.03 -6.62 -22.99
N ASP A 32 -18.24 -6.83 -23.52
CA ASP A 32 -19.31 -7.66 -22.94
C ASP A 32 -18.91 -9.13 -22.67
N ALA A 33 -17.85 -9.62 -23.32
CA ALA A 33 -17.34 -10.98 -23.14
C ALA A 33 -16.00 -10.98 -22.38
N LEU A 34 -16.07 -10.95 -21.05
CA LEU A 34 -14.91 -11.25 -20.22
C LEU A 34 -14.59 -12.75 -20.32
N SER A 35 -13.51 -13.11 -21.00
CA SER A 35 -13.07 -14.51 -21.00
C SER A 35 -12.49 -14.87 -19.62
N LYS A 36 -12.87 -16.04 -19.08
CA LYS A 36 -12.23 -16.60 -17.86
C LYS A 36 -10.70 -16.65 -18.01
N ALA A 37 -10.22 -16.82 -19.24
CA ALA A 37 -8.81 -16.78 -19.59
C ALA A 37 -8.16 -15.42 -19.27
N PHE A 38 -8.82 -14.30 -19.57
CA PHE A 38 -8.27 -12.97 -19.28
C PHE A 38 -8.11 -12.71 -17.78
N PHE A 39 -9.10 -13.12 -16.97
CA PHE A 39 -8.99 -13.05 -15.51
C PHE A 39 -7.82 -13.91 -14.99
N TYR A 40 -7.72 -15.14 -15.49
CA TYR A 40 -6.64 -16.07 -15.11
C TYR A 40 -5.26 -15.52 -15.47
N GLU A 41 -5.09 -14.94 -16.66
CA GLU A 41 -3.83 -14.31 -17.07
C GLU A 41 -3.47 -13.12 -16.17
N MET A 42 -4.42 -12.24 -15.90
CA MET A 42 -4.20 -11.10 -15.02
C MET A 42 -3.83 -11.51 -13.59
N PHE A 43 -4.45 -12.56 -13.06
CA PHE A 43 -4.19 -13.01 -11.70
C PHE A 43 -2.87 -13.79 -11.57
N LEU A 44 -2.62 -14.74 -12.48
CA LEU A 44 -1.49 -15.66 -12.35
C LEU A 44 -0.23 -15.24 -13.09
N LYS A 45 -0.34 -14.50 -14.19
CA LYS A 45 0.82 -14.00 -14.93
C LYS A 45 1.21 -12.58 -14.50
N VAL A 46 0.27 -11.77 -14.01
CA VAL A 46 0.55 -10.40 -13.57
C VAL A 46 0.61 -10.28 -12.05
N TRP A 47 -0.44 -10.60 -11.30
CA TRP A 47 -0.40 -10.39 -9.85
C TRP A 47 0.59 -11.32 -9.13
N LEU A 48 0.39 -12.64 -9.25
CA LEU A 48 1.14 -13.65 -8.48
C LEU A 48 2.67 -13.51 -8.61
N PRO A 49 3.25 -13.32 -9.81
CA PRO A 49 4.71 -13.20 -9.95
C PRO A 49 5.25 -11.86 -9.45
N ASN A 50 4.42 -10.81 -9.44
CA ASN A 50 4.82 -9.48 -8.99
C ASN A 50 4.68 -9.28 -7.47
N VAL A 51 3.92 -10.11 -6.76
CA VAL A 51 3.81 -10.09 -5.29
C VAL A 51 5.18 -10.09 -4.59
N PRO A 52 6.10 -11.06 -4.83
CA PRO A 52 7.40 -11.07 -4.14
C PRO A 52 8.26 -9.86 -4.53
N ILE A 53 8.17 -9.40 -5.77
CA ILE A 53 8.96 -8.28 -6.31
C ILE A 53 8.51 -6.96 -5.66
N VAL A 54 7.19 -6.70 -5.65
CA VAL A 54 6.61 -5.52 -5.00
C VAL A 54 6.88 -5.54 -3.51
N THR A 55 6.78 -6.70 -2.87
CA THR A 55 7.13 -6.85 -1.44
C THR A 55 8.58 -6.45 -1.17
N LEU A 56 9.52 -6.92 -2.00
CA LEU A 56 10.93 -6.60 -1.86
C LEU A 56 11.21 -5.10 -2.07
N PHE A 57 10.67 -4.51 -3.14
CA PHE A 57 10.87 -3.08 -3.39
C PHE A 57 10.19 -2.18 -2.37
N CYS A 58 8.98 -2.51 -1.92
CA CYS A 58 8.34 -1.77 -0.83
C CYS A 58 9.16 -1.89 0.46
N LEU A 59 9.66 -3.08 0.81
CA LEU A 59 10.49 -3.27 2.00
C LEU A 59 11.77 -2.42 1.95
N VAL A 60 12.50 -2.46 0.84
CA VAL A 60 13.70 -1.64 0.64
C VAL A 60 13.34 -0.16 0.69
N ALA A 61 12.37 0.28 -0.10
CA ALA A 61 12.03 1.69 -0.21
C ALA A 61 11.48 2.28 1.09
N TYR A 62 10.62 1.55 1.81
CA TYR A 62 10.05 2.01 3.07
C TYR A 62 11.12 2.08 4.16
N SER A 63 12.10 1.19 4.12
CA SER A 63 13.25 1.21 5.04
C SER A 63 14.16 2.41 4.75
N PHE A 64 14.55 2.63 3.49
CA PHE A 64 15.43 3.73 3.07
C PHE A 64 14.77 5.10 3.21
N ALA A 65 13.50 5.23 2.84
CA ALA A 65 12.75 6.49 3.00
C ALA A 65 12.45 6.83 4.47
N GLY A 66 12.76 5.92 5.41
CA GLY A 66 12.55 6.14 6.83
C GLY A 66 11.08 6.07 7.25
N LEU A 67 10.23 5.34 6.52
CA LEU A 67 8.81 5.20 6.83
C LEU A 67 8.57 4.59 8.23
N TYR A 68 9.56 3.88 8.76
CA TYR A 68 9.55 3.27 10.10
C TYR A 68 10.27 4.09 11.17
N ARG A 69 10.98 5.18 10.81
CA ARG A 69 11.60 6.08 11.79
C ARG A 69 10.51 6.92 12.44
N GLY A 70 10.57 7.04 13.77
CA GLY A 70 9.47 7.50 14.62
C GLY A 70 8.97 8.91 14.31
N THR A 71 7.90 9.01 13.53
CA THR A 71 7.17 10.26 13.21
C THR A 71 6.07 10.56 14.22
N ARG A 72 6.38 10.44 15.52
CA ARG A 72 5.37 10.57 16.59
C ARG A 72 4.82 12.00 16.70
N ASN A 73 5.62 13.01 16.36
CA ASN A 73 5.27 14.44 16.43
C ASN A 73 5.16 15.16 15.06
N GLU A 74 5.23 14.43 13.94
CA GLU A 74 5.13 15.06 12.61
C GLU A 74 3.67 15.44 12.29
N PRO A 75 3.42 16.67 11.76
CA PRO A 75 2.11 17.10 11.31
C PRO A 75 1.58 16.19 10.19
N TYR A 76 0.26 16.17 9.98
CA TYR A 76 -0.39 15.33 8.96
C TYR A 76 0.23 15.46 7.57
N VAL A 77 0.65 16.69 7.20
CA VAL A 77 1.34 16.98 5.93
C VAL A 77 2.70 16.31 5.86
N GLY A 78 3.49 16.32 6.93
CA GLY A 78 4.80 15.66 7.00
C GLY A 78 4.69 14.14 6.78
N ARG A 79 3.65 13.52 7.32
CA ARG A 79 3.36 12.09 7.10
C ARG A 79 2.96 11.79 5.66
N LEU A 80 2.16 12.65 5.03
CA LEU A 80 1.79 12.52 3.63
C LEU A 80 3.04 12.59 2.73
N ILE A 81 3.93 13.55 2.98
CA ILE A 81 5.20 13.69 2.25
C ILE A 81 6.08 12.44 2.45
N LEU A 82 6.14 11.90 3.67
CA LEU A 82 6.92 10.70 3.97
C LEU A 82 6.39 9.47 3.20
N VAL A 83 5.07 9.24 3.26
CA VAL A 83 4.42 8.14 2.52
C VAL A 83 4.58 8.33 1.01
N GLY A 84 4.41 9.56 0.52
CA GLY A 84 4.61 9.91 -0.88
C GLY A 84 6.04 9.62 -1.36
N LYS A 85 7.05 10.01 -0.58
CA LYS A 85 8.46 9.71 -0.89
C LYS A 85 8.74 8.21 -0.86
N SER A 86 8.20 7.48 0.13
CA SER A 86 8.44 6.04 0.25
C SER A 86 7.79 5.23 -0.86
N VAL A 87 6.52 5.53 -1.17
CA VAL A 87 5.79 4.88 -2.27
C VAL A 87 6.35 5.30 -3.63
N GLY A 88 6.68 6.59 -3.81
CA GLY A 88 7.32 7.08 -5.03
C GLY A 88 8.68 6.42 -5.29
N PHE A 89 9.49 6.23 -4.25
CA PHE A 89 10.77 5.54 -4.38
C PHE A 89 10.59 4.04 -4.72
N ALA A 90 9.62 3.37 -4.09
CA ALA A 90 9.26 1.99 -4.44
C ALA A 90 8.78 1.86 -5.89
N PHE A 91 7.98 2.83 -6.34
CA PHE A 91 7.47 2.91 -7.72
C PHE A 91 8.59 3.06 -8.74
N LEU A 92 9.57 3.93 -8.47
CA LEU A 92 10.73 4.11 -9.34
C LEU A 92 11.55 2.82 -9.44
N LEU A 93 11.82 2.14 -8.32
CA LEU A 93 12.52 0.84 -8.32
C LEU A 93 11.75 -0.21 -9.15
N PHE A 94 10.43 -0.24 -9.03
CA PHE A 94 9.59 -1.15 -9.79
C PHE A 94 9.59 -0.84 -11.29
N ILE A 95 9.50 0.44 -11.69
CA ILE A 95 9.60 0.82 -13.11
C ILE A 95 10.97 0.47 -13.68
N SER A 96 12.05 0.79 -12.96
CA SER A 96 13.40 0.43 -13.40
C SER A 96 13.53 -1.08 -13.61
N TRP A 97 12.97 -1.89 -12.71
CA TRP A 97 12.93 -3.34 -12.87
C TRP A 97 12.13 -3.79 -14.10
N VAL A 98 10.92 -3.27 -14.29
CA VAL A 98 10.07 -3.57 -15.45
C VAL A 98 10.79 -3.25 -16.76
N TYR A 99 11.50 -2.11 -16.81
CA TYR A 99 12.23 -1.67 -17.99
C TYR A 99 13.45 -2.55 -18.29
N ILE A 100 14.18 -3.01 -17.27
CA ILE A 100 15.37 -3.85 -17.44
C ILE A 100 15.00 -5.29 -17.84
N ARG A 101 13.86 -5.79 -17.37
CA ARG A 101 13.48 -7.21 -17.51
C ARG A 101 12.40 -7.45 -18.55
N ASP A 102 11.99 -6.42 -19.29
CA ASP A 102 10.90 -6.44 -20.29
C ASP A 102 9.66 -7.20 -19.79
N VAL A 103 9.30 -6.98 -18.52
CA VAL A 103 8.16 -7.67 -17.90
C VAL A 103 6.87 -7.02 -18.38
N PHE A 104 5.98 -7.82 -18.96
CA PHE A 104 4.67 -7.35 -19.40
C PHE A 104 3.77 -7.03 -18.19
N VAL A 105 3.56 -5.74 -17.92
CA VAL A 105 2.57 -5.25 -16.95
C VAL A 105 1.67 -4.22 -17.64
N PRO A 106 0.33 -4.42 -17.66
CA PRO A 106 -0.58 -3.44 -18.23
C PRO A 106 -0.43 -2.07 -17.55
N LYS A 107 -0.34 -1.00 -18.35
CA LYS A 107 -0.18 0.37 -17.83
C LYS A 107 -1.29 0.79 -16.85
N SER A 108 -2.52 0.33 -17.11
CA SER A 108 -3.67 0.56 -16.23
C SER A 108 -3.49 -0.10 -14.86
N THR A 109 -3.03 -1.35 -14.82
CA THR A 109 -2.73 -2.07 -13.58
C THR A 109 -1.60 -1.41 -12.81
N MET A 110 -0.58 -0.91 -13.51
CA MET A 110 0.52 -0.18 -12.90
C MET A 110 0.00 1.09 -12.20
N ILE A 111 -0.70 1.97 -12.91
CA ILE A 111 -1.18 3.24 -12.32
C ILE A 111 -2.20 2.98 -11.20
N ALA A 112 -3.20 2.13 -11.45
CA ALA A 112 -4.24 1.84 -10.46
C ALA A 112 -3.68 1.14 -9.22
N GLY A 113 -2.80 0.15 -9.41
CA GLY A 113 -2.18 -0.60 -8.32
C GLY A 113 -1.37 0.32 -7.40
N TRP A 114 -0.48 1.14 -7.96
CA TRP A 114 0.33 2.07 -7.19
C TRP A 114 -0.49 3.17 -6.51
N PHE A 115 -1.59 3.61 -7.13
CA PHE A 115 -2.54 4.52 -6.50
C PHE A 115 -3.22 3.90 -5.27
N TYR A 116 -3.69 2.65 -5.36
CA TYR A 116 -4.26 1.95 -4.21
C TYR A 116 -3.24 1.70 -3.11
N ILE A 117 -1.99 1.32 -3.46
CA ILE A 117 -0.90 1.16 -2.49
C ILE A 117 -0.69 2.47 -1.71
N PHE A 118 -0.63 3.60 -2.41
CA PHE A 118 -0.48 4.91 -1.78
C PHE A 118 -1.62 5.21 -0.81
N ILE A 119 -2.87 5.03 -1.24
CA ILE A 119 -4.05 5.27 -0.41
C ILE A 119 -4.06 4.36 0.81
N PHE A 120 -3.81 3.06 0.66
CA PHE A 120 -3.87 2.12 1.77
C PHE A 120 -2.79 2.37 2.81
N VAL A 121 -1.56 2.64 2.37
CA VAL A 121 -0.46 2.96 3.29
C VAL A 121 -0.71 4.29 3.98
N LEU A 122 -1.26 5.29 3.28
CA LEU A 122 -1.63 6.56 3.90
C LEU A 122 -2.77 6.38 4.91
N ALA A 123 -3.82 5.65 4.53
CA ALA A 123 -4.96 5.36 5.38
C ALA A 123 -4.54 4.59 6.64
N SER A 124 -3.66 3.59 6.53
CA SER A 124 -3.15 2.84 7.69
C SER A 124 -2.43 3.77 8.68
N ARG A 125 -1.69 4.75 8.17
CA ARG A 125 -0.97 5.73 8.99
C ARG A 125 -1.93 6.73 9.65
N LEU A 126 -2.91 7.25 8.92
CA LEU A 126 -3.92 8.15 9.48
C LEU A 126 -4.78 7.44 10.53
N LEU A 127 -5.21 6.22 10.22
CA LEU A 127 -6.03 5.39 11.11
C LEU A 127 -5.28 5.06 12.40
N SER A 128 -4.02 4.60 12.30
CA SER A 128 -3.19 4.37 13.49
C SER A 128 -3.09 5.61 14.37
N THR A 129 -2.99 6.80 13.77
CA THR A 129 -2.92 8.08 14.50
C THR A 129 -4.24 8.40 15.21
N ALA A 130 -5.36 8.22 14.53
CA ALA A 130 -6.69 8.44 15.09
C ALA A 130 -6.94 7.51 16.29
N PHE A 131 -6.63 6.22 16.13
CA PHE A 131 -6.72 5.24 17.22
C PHE A 131 -5.82 5.60 18.41
N PHE A 132 -4.55 5.95 18.19
CA PHE A 132 -3.68 6.35 19.30
C PHE A 132 -4.19 7.59 20.03
N ARG A 133 -4.77 8.56 19.30
CA ARG A 133 -5.32 9.77 19.90
C ARG A 133 -6.61 9.51 20.68
N GLN A 134 -7.49 8.65 20.19
CA GLN A 134 -8.74 8.32 20.89
C GLN A 134 -8.52 7.44 22.12
N TYR A 135 -7.66 6.41 22.03
CA TYR A 135 -7.43 5.48 23.14
C TYR A 135 -6.50 6.03 24.24
N GLN A 136 -5.62 7.01 23.95
CA GLN A 136 -4.90 7.72 25.02
C GLN A 136 -5.81 8.61 25.87
N VAL A 137 -6.94 9.09 25.33
CA VAL A 137 -7.89 9.95 26.08
C VAL A 137 -8.70 9.13 27.10
N THR A 138 -8.81 7.81 26.93
CA THR A 138 -9.61 6.96 27.84
C THR A 138 -8.81 6.38 29.03
N SER A 139 -7.49 6.52 29.09
CA SER A 139 -6.69 5.60 29.91
C SER A 139 -6.15 6.06 31.27
N LEU A 140 -6.33 7.29 31.77
CA LEU A 140 -5.79 7.62 33.12
C LEU A 140 -6.62 8.58 34.00
N GLU A 141 -7.60 9.32 33.46
CA GLU A 141 -8.34 10.29 34.28
C GLU A 141 -9.61 9.70 34.93
N ASN A 142 -10.17 8.62 34.35
CA ASN A 142 -11.42 8.01 34.85
C ASN A 142 -11.22 6.87 35.86
N TYR A 143 -9.99 6.56 36.26
CA TYR A 143 -9.73 5.54 37.30
C TYR A 143 -9.35 6.15 38.66
N GLY A 144 -9.11 7.47 38.73
CA GLY A 144 -8.69 8.16 39.95
C GLY A 144 -9.80 8.91 40.70
N SER A 145 -11.02 8.95 40.16
CA SER A 145 -12.14 9.76 40.68
C SER A 145 -13.31 8.95 41.22
N SER A 146 -13.13 7.62 41.41
CA SER A 146 -14.18 6.73 41.92
C SER A 146 -13.84 6.04 43.24
N ASP A 147 -12.85 6.55 43.99
CA ASP A 147 -12.50 6.14 45.37
C ASP A 147 -12.15 7.37 46.23
N GLY A 148 -13.11 8.29 46.40
CA GLY A 148 -13.02 9.44 47.30
C GLY A 148 -14.37 9.81 47.88
#